data_AF-A0A948ZNR8-F1
#
_entry.id   AF-A0A948ZNR8-F1
#
_cell.length_a   1.000
_cell.length_b   1.000
_cell.length_c   1.000
_cell.angle_alpha   90.00
_cell.angle_beta   90.00
_cell.angle_gamma   90.00
#
_symmetry.space_group_name_H-M   'P 1'
#
loop_
_entity.id
_entity.type
_entity.pdbx_description
1 polymer ?
#
loop_
_entity_poly.entity_id
_entity_poly.type
_entity_poly.pdbx_seq_one_letter_code
_entity_poly.pdbx_strand_id
1 'polypeptide(L)'
;MNTILLTVTKSVINHLASGDFSQRQVAIRHASDQLRSAFATARKDRPIHICLGGYVNLVVGDTGAIWRSHNARNEPAFDLIYELLALKPEKPMQFTCELAERQT
;
A
#
# COMPACT_ATOMS: atom_id res chain seq x y z
N MET A 1 1.78 -4.25 18.86
CA MET A 1 2.33 -4.45 17.51
C MET A 1 1.20 -4.20 16.52
N ASN A 2 1.36 -3.28 15.57
CA ASN A 2 0.31 -2.92 14.63
C ASN A 2 0.33 -3.86 13.41
N THR A 3 -0.83 -4.06 12.79
CA THR A 3 -1.01 -4.91 11.62
C THR A 3 -1.86 -4.24 10.56
N ILE A 4 -1.64 -4.64 9.31
CA ILE A 4 -2.39 -4.19 8.13
C ILE A 4 -2.72 -5.39 7.24
N LEU A 5 -3.93 -5.43 6.70
CA LEU A 5 -4.36 -6.43 5.72
C LEU A 5 -4.39 -5.78 4.34
N LEU A 6 -3.58 -6.30 3.44
CA LEU A 6 -3.39 -5.78 2.09
C LEU A 6 -3.83 -6.80 1.05
N THR A 7 -4.37 -6.33 -0.07
CA THR A 7 -4.69 -7.19 -1.22
C THR A 7 -4.59 -6.44 -2.54
N VAL A 8 -4.33 -7.15 -3.62
CA VAL A 8 -4.55 -6.64 -4.99
C VAL A 8 -5.92 -7.10 -5.44
N THR A 9 -6.72 -6.18 -5.97
CA THR A 9 -8.07 -6.49 -6.45
C THR A 9 -8.03 -6.98 -7.90
N LYS A 10 -8.99 -7.83 -8.28
CA LYS A 10 -9.14 -8.24 -9.69
C LYS A 10 -9.44 -7.04 -10.60
N SER A 11 -10.17 -6.06 -10.08
CA SER A 11 -10.46 -4.81 -10.80
C SER A 11 -9.18 -4.08 -11.21
N VAL A 12 -8.21 -3.96 -10.28
CA VAL A 12 -6.90 -3.35 -10.57
C VAL A 12 -6.15 -4.14 -11.63
N ILE A 13 -6.10 -5.48 -11.53
CA ILE A 13 -5.43 -6.32 -12.53
C ILE A 13 -6.08 -6.14 -13.92
N ASN A 14 -7.40 -6.16 -14.00
CA ASN A 14 -8.14 -6.02 -15.24
C ASN A 14 -7.97 -4.62 -15.86
N HIS A 15 -7.94 -3.57 -15.02
CA HIS A 15 -7.72 -2.20 -15.49
C HIS A 15 -6.31 -2.01 -16.05
N LEU A 16 -5.31 -2.70 -15.50
CA LEU A 16 -3.93 -2.61 -15.99
C LEU A 16 -3.71 -3.30 -17.35
N ALA A 17 -4.62 -4.18 -17.77
CA ALA A 17 -4.57 -4.75 -19.13
C ALA A 17 -4.69 -3.66 -20.22
N SER A 18 -5.17 -2.45 -19.89
CA SER A 18 -5.20 -1.30 -20.80
C SER A 18 -3.93 -0.43 -20.80
N GLY A 19 -2.88 -0.79 -20.04
CA GLY A 19 -1.50 -0.32 -20.25
C GLY A 19 -0.94 0.75 -19.31
N ASP A 20 -1.70 1.33 -18.37
CA ASP A 20 -1.17 2.34 -17.44
C ASP A 20 -0.73 1.72 -16.10
N PHE A 21 0.53 1.27 -16.06
CA PHE A 21 1.13 0.68 -14.86
C PHE A 21 1.25 1.62 -13.66
N SER A 22 1.16 2.94 -13.86
CA SER A 22 1.22 3.91 -12.76
C SER A 22 -0.03 3.88 -11.87
N GLN A 23 -1.13 3.32 -12.39
CA GLN A 23 -2.40 3.11 -11.68
C GLN A 23 -2.41 1.86 -10.79
N ARG A 24 -1.30 1.12 -10.70
CA ARG A 24 -1.20 -0.05 -9.81
C ARG A 24 -1.50 0.37 -8.38
N GLN A 25 -2.36 -0.41 -7.73
CA GLN A 25 -2.85 -0.16 -6.38
C GLN A 25 -2.87 -1.44 -5.55
N VAL A 26 -2.55 -1.28 -4.28
CA VAL A 26 -2.74 -2.29 -3.24
C VAL A 26 -3.81 -1.78 -2.28
N ALA A 27 -4.93 -2.47 -2.20
CA ALA A 27 -6.05 -2.09 -1.34
C ALA A 27 -5.77 -2.41 0.13
N ILE A 28 -6.12 -1.46 1.02
CA ILE A 28 -6.07 -1.62 2.46
C ILE A 28 -7.43 -2.15 2.92
N ARG A 29 -7.50 -3.43 3.31
CA ARG A 29 -8.76 -4.06 3.74
C ARG A 29 -9.03 -3.86 5.23
N HIS A 30 -7.98 -3.84 6.02
CA HIS A 30 -8.07 -3.62 7.46
C HIS A 30 -6.74 -3.07 7.98
N ALA A 31 -6.78 -2.32 9.07
CA ALA A 31 -5.60 -1.85 9.78
C ALA A 31 -5.93 -1.72 11.27
N SER A 32 -4.94 -1.94 12.14
CA SER A 32 -5.07 -1.68 13.58
C SER A 32 -5.45 -0.22 13.86
N ASP A 33 -6.05 0.06 15.02
CA ASP A 33 -6.64 1.37 15.36
C ASP A 33 -5.72 2.56 15.13
N GLN A 34 -4.45 2.45 15.53
CA GLN A 34 -3.46 3.51 15.35
C GLN A 34 -3.20 3.79 13.87
N LEU A 35 -3.01 2.74 13.06
CA LEU A 35 -2.78 2.86 11.62
C LEU A 35 -4.02 3.41 10.91
N ARG A 36 -5.20 2.88 11.24
CA ARG A 36 -6.48 3.37 10.72
C ARG A 36 -6.70 4.85 11.00
N SER A 37 -6.39 5.30 12.22
CA SER A 37 -6.48 6.73 12.59
C SER A 37 -5.52 7.58 11.78
N ALA A 38 -4.29 7.11 11.53
CA ALA A 38 -3.34 7.82 10.68
C ALA A 38 -3.83 7.89 9.23
N PHE A 39 -4.27 6.75 8.66
CA PHE A 39 -4.73 6.65 7.27
C PHE A 39 -5.98 7.46 6.98
N ALA A 40 -6.86 7.68 7.97
CA ALA A 40 -8.01 8.57 7.82
C ALA A 40 -7.62 10.01 7.44
N THR A 41 -6.36 10.40 7.67
CA THR A 41 -5.82 11.73 7.31
C THR A 41 -4.94 11.72 6.06
N ALA A 42 -4.69 10.54 5.47
CA ALA A 42 -3.81 10.38 4.33
C ALA A 42 -4.37 11.07 3.09
N ARG A 43 -3.53 11.89 2.46
CA ARG A 43 -3.81 12.57 1.19
C ARG A 43 -2.53 12.66 0.37
N LYS A 44 -2.63 12.94 -0.93
CA LYS A 44 -1.46 13.07 -1.81
C LYS A 44 -0.46 14.14 -1.33
N ASP A 45 -0.95 15.24 -0.76
CA ASP A 45 -0.18 16.35 -0.19
C ASP A 45 0.23 16.12 1.28
N ARG A 46 -0.41 15.16 1.96
CA ARG A 46 -0.11 14.72 3.32
C ARG A 46 0.01 13.20 3.38
N PRO A 47 1.07 12.62 2.78
CA PRO A 47 1.24 11.18 2.77
C PRO A 47 1.62 10.65 4.16
N ILE A 48 1.19 9.43 4.46
CA ILE A 48 1.61 8.67 5.64
C ILE A 48 2.67 7.67 5.21
N HIS A 49 3.85 7.72 5.85
CA HIS A 49 4.92 6.77 5.62
C HIS A 49 4.72 5.57 6.55
N ILE A 50 4.89 4.37 6.00
CA ILE A 50 4.78 3.12 6.74
C ILE A 50 5.94 2.19 6.42
N CYS A 51 6.23 1.28 7.35
CA CYS A 51 7.18 0.19 7.17
C CYS A 51 6.50 -1.15 7.42
N LEU A 52 6.54 -2.07 6.45
CA LEU A 52 6.05 -3.44 6.62
C LEU A 52 7.20 -4.35 7.06
N GLY A 53 6.98 -5.11 8.13
CA GLY A 53 7.94 -6.08 8.62
C GLY A 53 9.30 -5.52 9.07
N GLY A 54 9.45 -4.19 9.19
CA GLY A 54 10.74 -3.54 9.45
C GLY A 54 11.64 -3.36 8.23
N TYR A 55 11.20 -3.76 7.02
CA TYR A 55 12.05 -3.75 5.82
C TYR A 55 11.46 -3.00 4.63
N VAL A 56 10.13 -3.02 4.46
CA VAL A 56 9.48 -2.52 3.24
C VAL A 56 8.85 -1.17 3.52
N ASN A 57 9.50 -0.09 3.08
CA ASN A 57 8.99 1.27 3.23
C ASN A 57 8.00 1.59 2.11
N LEU A 58 6.80 2.05 2.48
CA LEU A 58 5.74 2.45 1.56
C LEU A 58 5.13 3.79 1.98
N VAL A 59 4.42 4.40 1.04
CA VAL A 59 3.75 5.68 1.18
C VAL A 59 2.26 5.51 0.91
N VAL A 60 1.45 5.86 1.90
CA VAL A 60 -0.01 5.89 1.82
C VAL A 60 -0.45 7.33 1.58
N GLY A 61 -0.80 7.65 0.34
CA GLY A 61 -1.31 8.97 -0.06
C GLY A 61 -2.82 9.00 -0.31
N ASP A 62 -3.52 7.92 0.01
CA ASP A 62 -4.97 7.76 -0.13
C ASP A 62 -5.51 6.93 1.04
N THR A 63 -6.77 7.14 1.44
CA THR A 63 -7.32 6.50 2.63
C THR A 63 -7.58 5.00 2.47
N GLY A 64 -7.78 4.52 1.23
CA GLY A 64 -8.23 3.16 0.95
C GLY A 64 -7.20 2.28 0.25
N ALA A 65 -6.16 2.86 -0.33
CA ALA A 65 -5.17 2.12 -1.08
C ALA A 65 -3.77 2.74 -1.03
N ILE A 66 -2.77 1.90 -1.24
CA ILE A 66 -1.39 2.27 -1.51
C ILE A 66 -1.25 2.34 -3.03
N TRP A 67 -0.88 3.50 -3.56
CA TRP A 67 -0.77 3.73 -4.99
C TRP A 67 0.69 3.72 -5.42
N ARG A 68 0.99 3.08 -6.55
CA ARG A 68 2.34 3.10 -7.13
C ARG A 68 2.83 4.51 -7.40
N SER A 69 1.96 5.38 -7.92
CA SER A 69 2.26 6.79 -8.22
C SER A 69 2.71 7.61 -7.00
N HIS A 70 2.27 7.24 -5.78
CA HIS A 70 2.71 7.85 -4.53
C HIS A 70 4.05 7.28 -4.02
N ASN A 71 4.49 6.16 -4.61
CA ASN A 71 5.66 5.39 -4.21
C ASN A 71 6.79 5.47 -5.24
N ALA A 72 6.87 6.51 -6.08
CA ALA A 72 7.92 6.64 -7.09
C ALA A 72 9.35 6.52 -6.53
N ARG A 73 9.60 6.98 -5.29
CA ARG A 73 10.90 6.83 -4.59
C ARG A 73 11.13 5.43 -4.02
N ASN A 74 10.06 4.65 -3.81
CA ASN A 74 10.06 3.30 -3.24
C ASN A 74 9.53 2.28 -4.26
N GLU A 75 9.69 2.56 -5.55
CA GLU A 75 9.05 1.81 -6.63
C GLU A 75 9.35 0.31 -6.57
N PRO A 76 10.61 -0.15 -6.38
CA PRO A 76 10.90 -1.57 -6.26
C PRO A 76 10.21 -2.25 -5.07
N ALA A 77 10.11 -1.54 -3.94
CA ALA A 77 9.46 -2.06 -2.73
C ALA A 77 7.94 -2.19 -2.94
N PHE A 78 7.33 -1.21 -3.60
CA PHE A 78 5.93 -1.27 -3.98
C PHE A 78 5.66 -2.42 -4.95
N ASP A 79 6.43 -2.52 -6.04
CA ASP A 79 6.21 -3.54 -7.07
C ASP A 79 6.38 -4.95 -6.49
N LEU A 80 7.34 -5.16 -5.60
CA LEU A 80 7.50 -6.44 -4.87
C LEU A 80 6.23 -6.84 -4.11
N ILE A 81 5.65 -5.92 -3.33
CA ILE A 81 4.41 -6.18 -2.57
C ILE A 81 3.23 -6.39 -3.51
N TYR A 82 3.13 -5.58 -4.56
CA TYR A 82 2.08 -5.71 -5.56
C TYR A 82 2.13 -7.09 -6.23
N GLU A 83 3.30 -7.50 -6.73
CA GLU A 83 3.50 -8.78 -7.42
C GLU A 83 3.19 -9.97 -6.49
N LEU A 84 3.68 -9.94 -5.25
CA LEU A 84 3.38 -10.95 -4.24
C LEU A 84 1.86 -11.12 -4.04
N LEU A 85 1.14 -10.03 -3.85
CA LEU A 85 -0.30 -10.05 -3.62
C LEU A 85 -1.09 -10.38 -4.89
N ALA A 86 -0.58 -10.00 -6.07
CA ALA A 86 -1.18 -10.31 -7.36
C ALA A 86 -1.13 -11.81 -7.70
N LEU A 87 -0.27 -12.61 -7.06
CA LEU A 87 -0.29 -14.08 -7.18
C LEU A 87 -1.63 -14.69 -6.71
N LYS A 88 -2.32 -14.03 -5.77
CA LYS A 88 -3.63 -14.45 -5.23
C LYS A 88 -4.53 -13.22 -5.01
N PRO A 89 -5.08 -12.62 -6.08
CA PRO A 89 -5.91 -11.42 -5.96
C PRO A 89 -7.18 -11.70 -5.16
N GLU A 90 -7.70 -10.66 -4.49
CA GLU A 90 -8.83 -10.72 -3.55
C GLU A 90 -8.60 -11.62 -2.32
N LYS A 91 -7.38 -12.11 -2.10
CA LYS A 91 -7.01 -12.76 -0.84
C LYS A 91 -6.16 -11.79 -0.01
N PRO A 92 -6.70 -11.22 1.07
CA PRO A 92 -5.92 -10.33 1.93
C PRO A 92 -4.81 -11.09 2.65
N MET A 93 -3.64 -10.46 2.72
CA MET A 93 -2.50 -10.94 3.49
C MET A 93 -2.21 -9.94 4.61
N GLN A 94 -1.96 -10.46 5.80
CA GLN A 94 -1.63 -9.64 6.97
C GLN A 94 -0.13 -9.41 7.07
N PHE A 95 0.26 -8.17 7.32
CA PHE A 95 1.65 -7.76 7.59
C PHE A 95 1.73 -7.09 8.96
N THR A 96 2.87 -7.26 9.64
CA THR A 96 3.25 -6.32 10.70
C THR A 96 3.58 -4.99 10.04
N CYS A 97 3.15 -3.89 10.66
CA CYS A 97 3.26 -2.57 10.06
C CYS A 97 3.49 -1.51 11.12
N GLU A 98 4.37 -0.56 10.83
CA GLU A 98 4.70 0.55 11.71
C GLU A 98 4.55 1.87 10.94
N LEU A 99 4.24 2.95 11.67
CA LEU A 99 4.36 4.29 11.12
C LEU A 99 5.84 4.64 11.03
N ALA A 100 6.29 5.06 9.86
CA ALA A 100 7.68 5.42 9.61
C ALA A 100 7.85 6.94 9.54
N GLU A 101 9.06 7.41 9.85
CA GLU A 101 9.41 8.81 9.61
C GLU A 101 9.60 9.07 8.11
N ARG A 102 9.44 10.34 7.73
CA ARG A 102 9.66 10.77 6.35
C ARG A 102 11.15 10.63 6.04
N GLN A 103 11.50 9.67 5.18
CA GLN A 103 12.86 9.57 4.64
C GLN A 103 13.09 10.76 3.69
N THR A 104 13.93 11.70 4.12
CA THR A 104 14.33 12.90 3.38
C THR A 104 15.23 12.55 2.20
#